data_AF-A0A2J6S2F1-F1
#
_entry.id   AF-A0A2J6S2F1-F1
#
_cell.length_a   1.000
_cell.length_b   1.000
_cell.length_c   1.000
_cell.angle_alpha   90.00
_cell.angle_beta   90.00
_cell.angle_gamma   90.00
#
_symmetry.space_group_name_H-M   'P 1'
#
loop_
_entity.id
_entity.type
_entity.pdbx_description
1 polymer ?
#
loop_
_entity_poly.entity_id
_entity_poly.type
_entity_poly.pdbx_seq_one_letter_code
_entity_poly.pdbx_strand_id
1 'polypeptide(L)'
;MCYLVVERYSVCRCLYYKHNVDMCAAYGQQGHPIQERTVLVGYACERHSQYQQPAESSSRGGYSDSGYGTASHGSHRHQSSRRHRR
;
A
#
# COMPACT_ATOMS: atom_id res chain seq x y z
N MET A 1 -15.93 14.93 -26.66
CA MET A 1 -15.15 15.65 -25.64
C MET A 1 -13.79 15.00 -25.61
N CYS A 2 -12.73 15.75 -25.87
CA CYS A 2 -11.38 15.20 -25.90
C CYS A 2 -10.81 15.15 -24.48
N TYR A 3 -10.04 14.11 -24.19
CA TYR A 3 -9.50 13.89 -22.86
C TYR A 3 -8.00 13.77 -22.86
N LEU A 4 -7.37 14.33 -21.83
CA LEU A 4 -5.97 14.15 -21.55
C LEU A 4 -5.83 13.48 -20.19
N VAL A 5 -5.45 12.21 -20.18
CA VAL A 5 -5.24 11.48 -18.93
C VAL A 5 -3.86 11.82 -18.39
N VAL A 6 -3.81 12.22 -17.12
CA VAL A 6 -2.56 12.54 -16.43
C VAL A 6 -2.49 11.71 -15.16
N GLU A 7 -1.48 10.85 -15.09
CA GLU A 7 -1.24 10.00 -13.93
C GLU A 7 -0.34 10.72 -12.94
N ARG A 8 -0.78 10.77 -11.68
CA ARG A 8 -0.04 11.41 -10.60
C ARG A 8 0.00 10.54 -9.35
N TYR A 9 0.99 10.79 -8.51
CA TYR A 9 1.04 10.20 -7.17
C TYR A 9 0.05 10.89 -6.23
N SER A 10 -0.59 10.14 -5.34
CA SER A 10 -1.68 10.64 -4.49
C SER A 10 -1.21 11.69 -3.47
N VAL A 11 -0.05 11.47 -2.86
CA VAL A 11 0.50 12.34 -1.81
C VAL A 11 1.21 13.55 -2.39
N CYS A 12 2.22 13.33 -3.21
CA CYS A 12 3.09 14.42 -3.68
C CYS A 12 2.63 15.05 -5.00
N ARG A 13 1.57 14.52 -5.63
CA ARG A 13 1.02 14.98 -6.93
C ARG A 13 2.04 15.10 -8.07
N CYS A 14 3.20 14.47 -7.90
CA CYS A 14 4.23 14.39 -8.92
C CYS A 14 3.67 13.67 -10.14
N LEU A 15 4.08 14.12 -11.32
CA LEU A 15 3.72 13.46 -12.58
C LEU A 15 4.35 12.07 -12.58
N TYR A 16 3.51 11.06 -12.76
CA TYR A 16 3.94 9.71 -13.07
C TYR A 16 4.06 9.55 -14.59
N TYR A 17 2.96 9.83 -15.29
CA TYR A 17 2.90 9.73 -16.74
C TYR A 17 1.86 10.70 -17.32
N LYS A 18 2.14 11.24 -18.51
CA LYS A 18 1.21 12.07 -19.27
C LYS A 18 0.85 11.34 -20.55
N HIS A 19 -0.42 10.97 -20.69
CA HIS A 19 -0.90 10.30 -21.89
C HIS A 19 -1.04 11.27 -23.06
N ASN A 20 -1.18 10.73 -24.26
CA ASN A 20 -1.61 11.51 -25.40
C ASN A 20 -3.09 11.90 -25.26
N VAL A 21 -3.50 12.92 -25.99
CA VAL A 21 -4.91 13.34 -26.02
C VAL A 21 -5.72 12.26 -26.74
N ASP A 22 -6.77 11.77 -26.08
CA ASP A 22 -7.81 10.98 -26.72
C ASP A 22 -8.69 11.91 -27.56
N MET A 23 -8.47 11.84 -28.87
CA MET A 23 -9.09 12.70 -29.87
C MET A 23 -10.45 12.15 -30.25
N CYS A 24 -11.51 12.90 -29.98
CA CYS A 24 -12.83 12.59 -30.52
C CYS A 24 -13.01 13.18 -31.93
N ALA A 25 -14.10 12.83 -32.62
CA ALA A 25 -14.36 13.27 -33.99
C ALA A 25 -14.43 14.81 -34.19
N ALA A 26 -14.66 15.57 -33.11
CA ALA A 26 -14.70 17.03 -33.13
C ALA A 26 -13.37 17.70 -32.70
N TYR A 27 -12.27 16.96 -32.66
CA TYR A 27 -10.96 17.50 -32.33
C TYR A 27 -10.57 18.65 -33.28
N GLY A 28 -10.09 19.77 -32.71
CA GLY A 28 -9.71 20.97 -33.48
C GLY A 28 -10.87 21.91 -33.85
N GLN A 29 -12.11 21.57 -33.53
CA GLN A 29 -13.26 22.45 -33.76
C GLN A 29 -13.31 23.59 -32.72
N GLN A 30 -13.81 24.77 -33.11
CA GLN A 30 -14.05 25.87 -32.18
C GLN A 30 -15.06 25.43 -31.10
N GLY A 31 -14.79 25.82 -29.85
CA GLY A 31 -15.64 25.45 -28.71
C GLY A 31 -15.48 23.99 -28.24
N HIS A 32 -14.43 23.29 -28.68
CA HIS A 32 -14.15 21.91 -28.27
C HIS A 32 -12.90 21.80 -27.38
N PRO A 33 -12.99 22.14 -26.07
CA PRO A 33 -11.84 22.09 -25.18
C PRO A 33 -11.39 20.66 -24.87
N ILE A 34 -10.08 20.48 -24.69
CA ILE A 34 -9.50 19.26 -24.13
C ILE A 34 -9.64 19.32 -22.62
N GLN A 35 -10.25 18.28 -22.03
CA GLN A 35 -10.39 18.17 -20.58
C GLN A 35 -9.30 17.29 -20.00
N GLU A 36 -8.54 17.83 -19.04
CA GLU A 36 -7.56 17.04 -18.28
C GLU A 36 -8.27 16.20 -17.21
N ARG A 37 -7.93 14.91 -17.15
CA ARG A 37 -8.42 13.96 -16.15
C ARG A 37 -7.24 13.38 -15.40
N THR A 38 -7.13 13.72 -14.12
CA THR A 38 -6.08 13.19 -13.26
C THR A 38 -6.48 11.84 -12.67
N VAL A 39 -5.61 10.85 -12.83
CA VAL A 39 -5.74 9.53 -12.20
C VAL A 39 -4.62 9.37 -11.16
N LEU A 40 -4.96 8.84 -9.99
CA LEU A 40 -3.99 8.58 -8.94
C LEU A 40 -3.53 7.12 -9.00
N VAL A 41 -2.24 6.89 -9.22
CA VAL A 41 -1.69 5.54 -9.54
C VAL A 41 -0.81 4.94 -8.45
N GLY A 42 -0.38 5.73 -7.47
CA GLY A 42 0.50 5.27 -6.40
C GLY A 42 0.63 6.28 -5.27
N TYR A 43 1.30 5.89 -4.18
CA TYR A 43 1.39 6.69 -2.96
C TYR A 43 2.33 7.91 -3.11
N ALA A 44 3.63 7.66 -3.33
CA ALA A 44 4.66 8.70 -3.48
C ALA A 44 5.66 8.33 -4.60
N CYS A 45 6.24 9.34 -5.26
CA CYS A 45 7.29 9.11 -6.25
C CYS A 45 8.63 8.77 -5.57
N GLU A 46 9.58 8.23 -6.32
CA GLU A 46 10.91 7.82 -5.81
C GLU A 46 11.64 8.91 -5.03
N ARG A 47 11.49 10.18 -5.42
CA ARG A 47 12.08 11.31 -4.70
C ARG A 47 11.41 11.59 -3.35
N HIS A 48 10.12 11.30 -3.23
CA HIS A 48 9.32 11.56 -2.03
C HIS A 48 9.10 10.29 -1.18
N SER A 49 9.44 9.11 -1.67
CA SER A 49 9.45 7.87 -0.89
C SER A 49 10.66 7.79 0.04
N GLN A 50 11.76 8.48 -0.26
CA GLN A 50 12.97 8.51 0.56
C GLN A 50 12.78 9.16 1.94
N TYR A 51 11.86 10.12 2.05
CA TYR A 51 11.48 10.71 3.34
C TYR A 51 10.60 9.79 4.20
N GLN A 52 10.18 8.65 3.66
CA GLN A 52 9.50 7.57 4.38
C GLN A 52 10.40 6.38 4.66
N GLN A 53 11.73 6.55 4.71
CA GLN A 53 12.49 5.57 5.47
C GLN A 53 12.02 5.69 6.92
N PRO A 54 11.39 4.66 7.51
CA PRO A 54 11.42 4.58 8.95
C PRO A 54 12.90 4.62 9.31
N ALA A 55 13.28 5.49 10.24
CA ALA A 55 14.61 5.42 10.80
C ALA A 55 14.80 4.00 11.35
N GLU A 56 15.43 3.12 10.57
CA GLU A 56 15.93 1.84 11.02
C GLU A 56 17.20 2.09 11.84
N SER A 57 17.04 2.87 12.92
CA SER A 57 17.99 2.89 14.02
C SER A 57 17.72 1.67 14.89
N SER A 58 18.38 0.57 14.55
CA SER A 58 18.96 -0.40 15.48
C SER A 58 18.19 -0.73 16.79
N SER A 59 17.71 -1.98 16.85
CA SER A 59 17.66 -2.88 18.04
C SER A 59 16.35 -3.07 18.82
N ARG A 60 15.97 -4.37 18.91
CA ARG A 60 15.10 -5.07 19.89
C ARG A 60 13.58 -4.97 19.72
N GLY A 61 13.02 -6.03 19.14
CA GLY A 61 11.62 -6.40 19.30
C GLY A 61 11.28 -7.67 18.55
N GLY A 62 11.69 -8.83 19.08
CA GLY A 62 11.31 -10.12 18.52
C GLY A 62 9.80 -10.31 18.60
N TYR A 63 9.13 -10.35 17.45
CA TYR A 63 7.79 -10.92 17.34
C TYR A 63 7.84 -11.98 16.25
N SER A 64 7.90 -13.25 16.67
CA SER A 64 7.66 -14.40 15.82
C SER A 64 6.21 -14.80 16.01
N ASP A 65 5.31 -14.30 15.17
CA ASP A 65 3.95 -14.84 15.09
C ASP A 65 3.99 -16.05 14.16
N SER A 66 3.93 -17.24 14.74
CA SER A 66 3.77 -18.49 14.01
C SER A 66 2.77 -19.35 14.76
N GLY A 67 1.52 -18.86 14.82
CA GLY A 67 0.38 -19.60 15.36
C GLY A 67 -0.37 -20.40 14.29
N TYR A 68 0.24 -21.42 13.69
CA TYR A 68 -0.52 -22.43 12.94
C TYR A 68 -1.02 -23.51 13.92
N GLY A 69 -2.12 -23.24 14.62
CA GLY A 69 -2.81 -24.22 15.46
C GLY A 69 -3.90 -24.93 14.68
N THR A 70 -3.56 -25.97 13.90
CA THR A 70 -4.58 -26.89 13.37
C THR A 70 -5.26 -27.61 14.53
N ALA A 71 -6.57 -27.46 14.63
CA ALA A 71 -7.40 -28.20 15.58
C ALA A 71 -7.14 -29.72 15.46
N SER A 72 -6.92 -30.39 16.59
CA SER A 72 -7.58 -31.67 16.98
C SER A 72 -6.71 -32.56 17.88
N HIS A 73 -7.36 -33.10 18.91
CA HIS A 73 -7.06 -34.31 19.69
C HIS A 73 -6.05 -34.27 20.85
N GLY A 74 -6.54 -34.66 22.02
CA GLY A 74 -5.80 -35.58 22.90
C GLY A 74 -5.49 -35.07 24.31
N SER A 75 -6.34 -35.48 25.25
CA SER A 75 -6.16 -35.40 26.71
C SER A 75 -4.81 -35.96 27.20
N HIS A 76 -4.02 -35.17 27.93
CA HIS A 76 -3.04 -35.72 28.86
C HIS A 76 -3.01 -34.94 30.18
N ARG A 77 -3.49 -35.62 31.24
CA ARG A 77 -3.47 -35.19 32.64
C ARG A 77 -2.02 -35.01 33.12
N HIS A 78 -1.65 -33.81 33.54
CA HIS A 78 -0.49 -33.62 34.42
C HIS A 78 -0.96 -33.55 35.88
N GLN A 79 -0.67 -34.61 36.61
CA GLN A 79 -1.03 -34.83 38.00
C GLN A 79 -0.12 -33.97 38.90
N SER A 80 -0.70 -32.92 39.50
CA SER A 80 0.01 -32.05 40.46
C SER A 80 0.11 -32.75 41.83
N SER A 81 1.19 -33.51 42.06
CA SER A 81 1.44 -34.10 43.38
C SER A 81 2.16 -33.10 44.30
N ARG A 82 1.36 -32.37 45.08
CA ARG A 82 1.78 -31.72 46.34
C ARG A 82 2.28 -32.79 47.32
N ARG A 83 3.52 -32.70 47.84
CA ARG A 83 3.96 -33.30 49.13
C ARG A 83 5.10 -32.46 49.73
N HIS A 84 4.80 -31.71 50.80
CA HIS A 84 5.29 -31.87 52.20
C HIS A 84 6.77 -31.51 52.43
N ARG A 85 7.06 -30.37 53.08
CA ARG A 85 7.31 -30.21 54.54
C ARG A 85 8.30 -31.24 55.11
N ARG A 86 9.57 -30.85 55.27
CA ARG A 86 10.21 -30.49 56.56
C ARG A 86 11.62 -29.98 56.31
#